data_AF-A0A533UPQ5-F1
#
_entry.id   AF-A0A533UPQ5-F1
#
_cell.length_a   1.000
_cell.length_b   1.000
_cell.length_c   1.000
_cell.angle_alpha   90.00
_cell.angle_beta   90.00
_cell.angle_gamma   90.00
#
_symmetry.space_group_name_H-M   'P 1'
#
loop_
_entity.id
_entity.type
_entity.pdbx_description
1 polymer ?
#
loop_
_entity_poly.entity_id
_entity_poly.type
_entity_poly.pdbx_seq_one_letter_code
_entity_poly.pdbx_strand_id
1 'polypeptide(L)'
;MPELKVQHILTLAELLAKGARHNFVTITSSSLGKRINKSQQAASKHLLELERDGYLERIRSGQRVSVRITTKGHTEMTRISAILKSSLDSSPSYIEFKGTIVSGMGEGAYYMSTRGYEKQFKSKLGYTPFPGTLNVKLKDKEFIEAKHILEA
;
A
#
# COMPACT_ATOMS: atom_id res chain seq x y z
N MET A 1 -26.62 -4.66 -5.22
CA MET A 1 -25.95 -3.67 -6.10
C MET A 1 -24.67 -4.32 -6.61
N PRO A 2 -24.28 -4.19 -7.90
CA PRO A 2 -23.05 -4.82 -8.37
C PRO A 2 -21.83 -4.10 -7.78
N GLU A 3 -21.07 -4.80 -6.94
CA GLU A 3 -19.77 -4.31 -6.43
C GLU A 3 -18.74 -4.25 -7.56
N LEU A 4 -17.87 -3.24 -7.52
CA LEU A 4 -16.77 -3.11 -8.47
C LEU A 4 -15.82 -4.30 -8.32
N LYS A 5 -15.62 -5.05 -9.41
CA LYS A 5 -14.73 -6.22 -9.38
C LYS A 5 -13.27 -5.78 -9.37
N VAL A 6 -12.42 -6.48 -8.62
CA VAL A 6 -10.96 -6.22 -8.55
C VAL A 6 -10.32 -6.14 -9.95
N GLN A 7 -10.74 -7.01 -10.87
CA GLN A 7 -10.23 -7.03 -12.25
C GLN A 7 -10.46 -5.72 -13.03
N HIS A 8 -11.44 -4.91 -12.62
CA HIS A 8 -11.79 -3.64 -13.29
C HIS A 8 -10.98 -2.44 -12.78
N ILE A 9 -10.31 -2.56 -11.62
CA ILE A 9 -9.60 -1.45 -10.97
C ILE A 9 -8.55 -0.86 -11.91
N LEU A 10 -7.71 -1.71 -12.53
CA LEU A 10 -6.67 -1.25 -13.46
C LEU A 10 -7.27 -0.57 -14.70
N THR A 11 -8.44 -1.02 -15.16
CA THR A 11 -9.15 -0.39 -16.28
C THR A 11 -9.60 1.02 -15.91
N LEU A 12 -10.24 1.20 -14.75
CA LEU A 12 -10.68 2.52 -14.30
C LEU A 12 -9.48 3.43 -13.99
N ALA A 13 -8.41 2.91 -13.40
CA ALA A 13 -7.19 3.67 -13.12
C ALA A 13 -6.54 4.22 -14.41
N GLU A 14 -6.39 3.40 -15.45
CA GLU A 14 -5.87 3.84 -16.74
C GLU A 14 -6.77 4.91 -17.39
N LEU A 15 -8.08 4.74 -17.32
CA LEU A 15 -9.02 5.72 -17.85
C LEU A 15 -8.98 7.04 -17.07
N LEU A 16 -8.89 7.00 -15.73
CA LEU A 16 -8.68 8.19 -14.89
C LEU A 16 -7.40 8.92 -15.27
N ALA A 17 -6.30 8.20 -15.45
CA ALA A 17 -5.01 8.76 -15.86
C ALA A 17 -5.08 9.48 -17.22
N LYS A 18 -6.02 9.08 -18.10
CA LYS A 18 -6.29 9.77 -19.37
C LYS A 18 -7.23 10.98 -19.24
N GLY A 19 -7.76 11.25 -18.06
CA GLY A 19 -8.72 12.34 -17.82
C GLY A 19 -10.18 11.94 -18.05
N ALA A 20 -10.52 10.64 -18.05
CA ALA A 20 -11.88 10.14 -18.25
C ALA A 20 -12.88 10.61 -17.18
N ARG A 21 -12.42 11.22 -16.08
CA ARG A 21 -13.32 11.81 -15.07
C ARG A 21 -14.11 13.01 -15.61
N HIS A 22 -13.42 13.89 -16.32
CA HIS A 22 -13.99 15.16 -16.77
C HIS A 22 -14.30 15.16 -18.27
N ASN A 23 -13.65 14.28 -19.03
CA ASN A 23 -13.73 14.24 -20.49
C ASN A 23 -14.14 12.86 -20.98
N PHE A 24 -14.75 12.81 -22.17
CA PHE A 24 -14.79 11.58 -22.96
C PHE A 24 -13.41 11.35 -23.59
N VAL A 25 -12.78 10.23 -23.26
CA VAL A 25 -11.48 9.84 -23.82
C VAL A 25 -11.67 8.75 -24.86
N THR A 26 -11.14 8.99 -26.07
CA THR A 26 -11.13 7.99 -27.12
C THR A 26 -10.10 6.91 -26.82
N ILE A 27 -10.53 5.64 -26.85
CA ILE A 27 -9.67 4.49 -26.58
C ILE A 27 -10.08 3.30 -27.45
N THR A 28 -9.09 2.50 -27.84
CA THR A 28 -9.34 1.20 -28.48
C THR A 28 -9.17 0.09 -27.46
N SER A 29 -9.97 -0.98 -27.54
CA SER A 29 -9.80 -2.12 -26.63
C SER A 29 -8.40 -2.76 -26.73
N SER A 30 -7.74 -2.66 -27.89
CA SER A 30 -6.37 -3.15 -28.08
C SER A 30 -5.35 -2.31 -27.33
N SER A 31 -5.44 -0.97 -27.41
CA SER A 31 -4.55 -0.08 -26.65
C SER A 31 -4.80 -0.17 -25.15
N LEU A 32 -6.07 -0.26 -24.72
CA LEU A 32 -6.43 -0.48 -23.32
C LEU A 32 -5.84 -1.80 -22.81
N GLY A 33 -6.05 -2.90 -23.54
CA GLY A 33 -5.54 -4.23 -23.18
C GLY A 33 -4.03 -4.22 -22.95
N LYS A 34 -3.25 -3.63 -23.87
CA LYS A 34 -1.80 -3.49 -23.69
C LYS A 34 -1.41 -2.77 -22.40
N ARG A 35 -2.11 -1.69 -22.04
CA ARG A 35 -1.79 -0.86 -20.86
C ARG A 35 -2.14 -1.52 -19.54
N ILE A 36 -3.19 -2.33 -19.50
CA ILE A 36 -3.60 -3.07 -18.31
C ILE A 36 -3.07 -4.51 -18.29
N ASN A 37 -2.13 -4.85 -19.19
CA ASN A 37 -1.57 -6.19 -19.38
C ASN A 37 -2.64 -7.29 -19.55
N LYS A 38 -3.58 -7.08 -20.47
CA LYS A 38 -4.66 -8.00 -20.83
C LYS A 38 -4.83 -8.12 -22.34
N SER A 39 -5.53 -9.17 -22.79
CA SER A 39 -5.94 -9.30 -24.18
C SER A 39 -6.94 -8.20 -24.57
N GLN A 40 -7.04 -7.92 -25.88
CA GLN A 40 -8.02 -6.97 -26.42
C GLN A 40 -9.46 -7.35 -26.05
N GLN A 41 -9.77 -8.66 -26.05
CA GLN A 41 -11.09 -9.20 -25.73
C GLN A 41 -11.42 -9.00 -24.25
N ALA A 42 -10.45 -9.24 -23.36
CA ALA A 42 -10.61 -9.00 -21.93
C ALA A 42 -10.84 -7.51 -21.63
N ALA A 43 -10.07 -6.61 -22.26
CA ALA A 43 -10.28 -5.17 -22.12
C ALA A 43 -11.65 -4.72 -22.65
N SER A 44 -12.10 -5.29 -23.78
CA SER A 44 -13.44 -5.04 -24.32
C SER A 44 -14.54 -5.49 -23.35
N LYS A 45 -14.38 -6.67 -22.75
CA LYS A 45 -15.28 -7.20 -21.73
C LYS A 45 -15.34 -6.31 -20.49
N HIS A 46 -14.19 -5.81 -20.01
CA HIS A 46 -14.16 -4.87 -18.88
C HIS A 46 -14.97 -3.60 -19.17
N LEU A 47 -14.80 -3.00 -20.36
CA LEU A 47 -15.56 -1.80 -20.74
C LEU A 47 -17.07 -2.05 -20.80
N LEU A 48 -17.50 -3.22 -21.28
CA LEU A 48 -18.91 -3.62 -21.32
C LEU A 48 -19.49 -3.83 -19.92
N GLU A 49 -18.77 -4.54 -19.05
CA GLU A 49 -19.20 -4.80 -17.67
C GLU A 49 -19.28 -3.52 -16.86
N LEU A 50 -18.27 -2.64 -16.97
CA LEU A 50 -18.23 -1.35 -16.28
C LEU A 50 -19.34 -0.40 -16.76
N GLU A 51 -19.67 -0.40 -18.06
CA GLU A 51 -20.80 0.33 -18.61
C GLU A 51 -22.13 -0.22 -18.07
N ARG A 52 -22.33 -1.54 -18.16
CA ARG A 52 -23.54 -2.22 -17.65
C ARG A 52 -23.76 -1.96 -16.16
N ASP A 53 -22.68 -1.96 -15.37
CA ASP A 53 -22.76 -1.78 -13.92
C ASP A 53 -22.75 -0.29 -13.52
N GLY A 54 -22.77 0.64 -14.49
CA GLY A 54 -22.95 2.08 -14.30
C GLY A 54 -21.70 2.86 -13.85
N TYR A 55 -20.52 2.27 -13.98
CA TYR A 55 -19.24 2.89 -13.63
C TYR A 55 -18.64 3.72 -14.78
N LEU A 56 -19.07 3.43 -16.02
CA LEU A 56 -18.66 4.14 -17.23
C LEU A 56 -19.87 4.53 -18.08
N GLU A 57 -19.70 5.59 -18.86
CA GLU A 57 -20.50 5.92 -20.03
C GLU A 57 -19.66 5.72 -21.29
N ARG A 58 -20.27 5.27 -22.38
CA ARG A 58 -19.58 5.07 -23.66
C ARG A 58 -20.37 5.72 -24.79
N ILE A 59 -19.64 6.43 -25.64
CA ILE A 59 -20.14 6.96 -26.92
C ILE A 59 -19.43 6.20 -28.03
N ARG A 60 -20.20 5.60 -28.94
CA ARG A 60 -19.67 4.89 -30.11
C ARG A 60 -19.90 5.75 -31.34
N SER A 61 -18.82 6.09 -32.05
CA SER A 61 -18.88 6.78 -33.34
C SER A 61 -18.03 6.01 -34.34
N GLY A 62 -18.69 5.25 -35.22
CA GLY A 62 -18.03 4.31 -36.12
C GLY A 62 -17.20 3.28 -35.33
N GLN A 63 -15.91 3.17 -35.67
CA GLN A 63 -14.98 2.27 -34.97
C GLN A 63 -14.39 2.86 -33.68
N ARG A 64 -14.62 4.15 -33.40
CA ARG A 64 -14.06 4.81 -32.22
C ARG A 64 -15.02 4.70 -31.04
N VAL A 65 -14.48 4.27 -29.91
CA VAL A 65 -15.17 4.26 -28.61
C VAL A 65 -14.57 5.37 -27.77
N SER A 66 -15.42 6.28 -27.31
CA SER A 66 -15.05 7.29 -26.33
C SER A 66 -15.72 6.95 -25.00
N VAL A 67 -14.95 6.99 -23.91
CA VAL A 67 -15.42 6.55 -22.59
C VAL A 67 -15.26 7.66 -21.56
N ARG A 68 -16.20 7.74 -20.61
CA ARG A 68 -16.15 8.67 -19.48
C ARG A 68 -16.51 7.93 -18.21
N ILE A 69 -15.85 8.25 -17.11
CA ILE A 69 -16.13 7.70 -15.78
C ILE A 69 -17.27 8.47 -15.15
N THR A 70 -18.30 7.73 -14.72
CA THR A 70 -19.47 8.31 -14.05
C THR A 70 -19.11 8.80 -12.65
N THR A 71 -19.98 9.58 -12.01
CA THR A 71 -19.81 9.92 -10.59
C THR A 71 -19.72 8.67 -9.71
N LYS A 72 -20.52 7.64 -10.00
CA LYS A 72 -20.43 6.34 -9.30
C LYS A 72 -19.05 5.71 -9.44
N GLY A 73 -18.51 5.61 -10.66
CA GLY A 73 -17.18 5.05 -10.91
C GLY A 73 -16.07 5.84 -10.22
N HIS A 74 -16.18 7.17 -10.19
CA HIS A 74 -15.21 8.00 -9.50
C HIS A 74 -15.28 7.84 -7.98
N THR A 75 -16.47 7.84 -7.39
CA THR A 75 -16.65 7.65 -5.93
C THR A 75 -16.07 6.33 -5.46
N GLU A 76 -16.31 5.24 -6.18
CA GLU A 76 -15.73 3.93 -5.83
C GLU A 76 -14.20 3.93 -5.95
N MET A 77 -13.63 4.52 -7.00
CA MET A 77 -12.17 4.61 -7.13
C MET A 77 -11.53 5.50 -6.05
N THR A 78 -12.20 6.57 -5.64
CA THR A 78 -11.75 7.43 -4.53
C THR A 78 -11.80 6.68 -3.20
N ARG A 79 -12.85 5.87 -2.96
CA ARG A 79 -12.95 5.00 -1.78
C ARG A 79 -11.80 3.98 -1.75
N ILE A 80 -11.53 3.31 -2.86
CA ILE A 80 -10.40 2.36 -2.98
C ILE A 80 -9.08 3.08 -2.74
N SER A 81 -8.88 4.26 -3.34
CA SER A 81 -7.67 5.05 -3.15
C SER A 81 -7.46 5.44 -1.69
N ALA A 82 -8.52 5.82 -0.96
CA ALA A 82 -8.42 6.18 0.45
C ALA A 82 -8.05 4.97 1.32
N ILE A 83 -8.67 3.81 1.07
CA ILE A 83 -8.33 2.55 1.76
C ILE A 83 -6.85 2.21 1.50
N LEU A 84 -6.44 2.14 0.24
CA LEU A 84 -5.06 1.81 -0.13
C LEU A 84 -4.07 2.79 0.48
N LYS A 85 -4.33 4.09 0.39
CA LYS A 85 -3.47 5.11 1.00
C LYS A 85 -3.37 4.90 2.51
N SER A 86 -4.49 4.72 3.21
CA SER A 86 -4.48 4.50 4.66
C SER A 86 -3.72 3.23 5.08
N SER A 87 -3.81 2.16 4.30
CA SER A 87 -3.19 0.87 4.61
C SER A 87 -1.72 0.79 4.19
N LEU A 88 -1.32 1.52 3.14
CA LEU A 88 0.07 1.57 2.68
C LEU A 88 0.88 2.59 3.49
N ASP A 89 0.27 3.71 3.89
CA ASP A 89 0.92 4.74 4.70
C ASP A 89 0.95 4.34 6.20
N SER A 90 0.14 3.35 6.62
CA SER A 90 0.22 2.83 7.98
C SER A 90 1.46 1.96 8.15
N SER A 91 2.51 2.52 8.77
CA SER A 91 3.51 1.70 9.43
C SER A 91 2.84 0.94 10.58
N PRO A 92 3.24 -0.31 10.85
CA PRO A 92 2.72 -1.01 12.02
C PRO A 92 3.03 -0.18 13.27
N SER A 93 2.03 0.06 14.12
CA SER A 93 2.18 0.90 15.33
C SER A 93 3.15 0.31 16.34
N TYR A 94 3.48 -0.97 16.19
CA TYR A 94 4.52 -1.68 16.93
C TYR A 94 5.07 -2.80 16.05
N ILE A 95 6.30 -3.24 16.37
CA ILE A 95 6.85 -4.50 15.86
C ILE A 95 6.91 -5.45 17.06
N GLU A 96 6.36 -6.65 16.90
CA GLU A 96 6.42 -7.69 17.93
C GLU A 96 7.68 -8.53 17.75
N PHE A 97 8.34 -8.84 18.86
CA PHE A 97 9.47 -9.77 18.90
C PHE A 97 9.23 -10.83 19.96
N LYS A 98 9.42 -12.10 19.60
CA LYS A 98 9.51 -13.20 20.55
C LYS A 98 10.89 -13.84 20.49
N GLY A 99 11.45 -14.13 21.67
CA GLY A 99 12.78 -14.71 21.77
C GLY A 99 13.04 -15.31 23.13
N THR A 100 14.28 -15.75 23.33
CA THR A 100 14.75 -16.32 24.59
C THR A 100 15.69 -15.33 25.27
N ILE A 101 15.51 -15.11 26.58
CA ILE A 101 16.46 -14.31 27.37
C ILE A 101 17.79 -15.06 27.44
N VAL A 102 18.89 -14.34 27.20
CA VAL A 102 20.24 -14.92 27.23
C VAL A 102 21.21 -14.05 28.03
N SER A 103 22.18 -14.68 28.67
CA SER A 103 23.31 -13.98 29.29
C SER A 103 24.32 -13.53 28.23
N GLY A 104 25.05 -12.46 28.50
CA GLY A 104 26.17 -11.97 27.68
C GLY A 104 27.44 -11.79 28.51
N MET A 105 28.46 -11.15 27.93
CA MET A 105 29.76 -10.90 28.60
C MET A 105 29.72 -9.80 29.67
N GLY A 106 28.57 -9.13 29.86
CA GLY A 106 28.40 -8.04 30.84
C GLY A 106 28.78 -6.65 30.34
N GLU A 107 29.24 -6.51 29.09
CA GLU A 107 29.69 -5.23 28.51
C GLU A 107 28.57 -4.16 28.44
N GLY A 108 27.31 -4.57 28.36
CA GLY A 108 26.17 -3.65 28.39
C GLY A 108 26.16 -2.74 29.62
N ALA A 109 26.63 -3.24 30.77
CA ALA A 109 26.72 -2.46 32.00
C ALA A 109 27.71 -1.28 31.87
N TYR A 110 28.84 -1.49 31.19
CA TYR A 110 29.83 -0.46 30.94
C TYR A 110 29.25 0.67 30.09
N TYR A 111 28.57 0.33 28.99
CA TYR A 111 27.95 1.32 28.10
C TYR A 111 26.81 2.07 28.80
N MET A 112 25.91 1.38 29.48
CA MET A 112 24.76 2.02 30.15
C MET A 112 25.18 2.93 31.32
N SER A 113 26.34 2.66 31.94
CA SER A 113 26.90 3.49 33.02
C SER A 113 27.74 4.67 32.52
N THR A 114 27.97 4.80 31.21
CA THR A 114 28.79 5.88 30.66
C THR A 114 28.02 7.20 30.74
N ARG A 115 28.59 8.21 31.42
CA ARG A 115 27.95 9.52 31.66
C ARG A 115 27.38 10.19 30.42
N GLY A 116 28.04 10.02 29.27
CA GLY A 116 27.55 10.53 27.98
C GLY A 116 26.23 9.88 27.53
N TYR A 117 26.12 8.56 27.65
CA TYR A 117 24.88 7.83 27.34
C TYR A 117 23.80 8.13 28.38
N GLU A 118 24.12 8.11 29.66
CA GLU A 118 23.17 8.40 30.74
C GLU A 118 22.46 9.75 30.54
N LYS A 119 23.23 10.81 30.22
CA LYS A 119 22.69 12.13 29.89
C LYS A 119 21.74 12.10 28.69
N GLN A 120 22.07 11.34 27.66
CA GLN A 120 21.23 11.22 26.47
C GLN A 120 19.94 10.43 26.75
N PHE A 121 20.00 9.33 27.49
CA PHE A 121 18.81 8.58 27.92
C PHE A 121 17.87 9.47 28.73
N LYS A 122 18.41 10.25 29.68
CA LYS A 122 17.58 11.16 30.48
C LYS A 122 16.95 12.26 29.63
N SER A 123 17.70 12.85 28.70
CA SER A 123 17.21 13.92 27.82
C SER A 123 16.19 13.43 26.78
N LYS A 124 16.43 12.27 26.16
CA LYS A 124 15.62 11.76 25.04
C LYS A 124 14.48 10.85 25.50
N LEU A 125 14.67 10.10 26.58
CA LEU A 125 13.76 9.04 27.03
C LEU A 125 13.23 9.27 28.45
N GLY A 126 13.75 10.26 29.19
CA GLY A 126 13.18 10.68 30.48
C GLY A 126 13.58 9.85 31.69
N TYR A 127 14.54 8.92 31.57
CA TYR A 127 14.99 8.07 32.68
C TYR A 127 16.52 7.88 32.70
N THR A 128 17.06 7.53 33.88
CA THR A 128 18.43 7.05 34.04
C THR A 128 18.44 5.53 33.81
N PRO A 129 19.19 5.00 32.83
CA PRO A 129 19.18 3.57 32.53
C PRO A 129 19.76 2.74 33.68
N PHE A 130 19.22 1.53 33.87
CA PHE A 130 19.88 0.52 34.71
C PHE A 130 21.26 0.19 34.10
N PRO A 131 22.32 -0.05 34.90
CA PRO A 131 23.66 -0.38 34.41
C PRO A 131 23.73 -1.81 33.87
N GLY A 132 23.03 -2.09 32.77
CA GLY A 132 22.97 -3.39 32.12
C GLY A 132 21.95 -3.41 30.98
N THR A 133 21.95 -4.51 30.22
CA THR A 133 21.03 -4.73 29.11
C THR A 133 20.35 -6.10 29.24
N LEU A 134 19.08 -6.18 28.81
CA LEU A 134 18.38 -7.45 28.66
C LEU A 134 18.59 -7.96 27.24
N ASN A 135 19.34 -9.04 27.08
CA ASN A 135 19.58 -9.62 25.77
C ASN A 135 18.48 -10.63 25.43
N VAL A 136 17.81 -10.43 24.29
CA VAL A 136 16.77 -11.33 23.78
C VAL A 136 17.25 -11.92 22.47
N LYS A 137 17.44 -13.24 22.42
CA LYS A 137 17.82 -13.97 21.20
C LYS A 137 16.57 -14.35 20.41
N LEU A 138 16.43 -13.78 19.21
CA LEU A 138 15.40 -14.15 18.24
C LEU A 138 15.78 -15.47 17.57
N LYS A 139 14.83 -16.40 17.47
CA LYS A 139 15.03 -17.71 16.83
C LYS A 139 14.15 -17.88 15.59
N ASP A 140 12.93 -17.36 15.65
CA ASP A 140 11.97 -17.51 14.57
C ASP A 140 12.28 -16.50 13.46
N LYS A 141 12.27 -16.98 12.22
CA LYS A 141 12.66 -16.20 11.04
C LYS A 141 11.81 -14.93 10.89
N GLU A 142 10.51 -15.02 11.17
CA GLU A 142 9.58 -13.87 11.12
C GLU A 142 10.06 -12.68 11.97
N PHE A 143 10.56 -12.93 13.18
CA PHE A 143 11.07 -11.87 14.06
C PHE A 143 12.45 -11.35 13.64
N ILE A 144 13.29 -12.22 13.06
CA ILE A 144 14.59 -11.82 12.52
C ILE A 144 14.40 -10.90 11.31
N GLU A 145 13.49 -11.26 10.40
CA GLU A 145 13.17 -10.43 9.23
C GLU A 145 12.51 -9.11 9.66
N ALA A 146 11.57 -9.14 10.62
CA ALA A 146 10.94 -7.93 11.15
C ALA A 146 11.97 -6.98 11.80
N LYS A 147 13.06 -7.49 12.37
CA LYS A 147 14.14 -6.67 12.93
C LYS A 147 14.80 -5.80 11.87
N HIS A 148 14.96 -6.27 10.63
CA HIS A 148 15.59 -5.50 9.56
C HIS A 148 14.79 -4.23 9.18
N ILE A 149 13.49 -4.19 9.48
CA ILE A 149 12.66 -2.99 9.28
C ILE A 149 13.12 -1.84 10.19
N LEU A 150 13.71 -2.12 11.36
CA LEU A 150 14.21 -1.11 12.29
C LEU A 150 15.59 -0.54 11.90
N GLU A 151 16.30 -1.20 10.98
CA GLU A 151 17.67 -0.85 10.57
C GLU A 151 17.70 0.01 9.30
N ALA A 152 16.54 0.27 8.67
CA ALA A 152 16.36 1.06 7.44
C ALA A 152 15.83 2.47 7.72
#